data_AF-A0A3M9ZPL8-F1
#
_entry.id   AF-A0A3M9ZPL8-F1
#
_cell.length_a   1.000
_cell.length_b   1.000
_cell.length_c   1.000
_cell.angle_alpha   90.00
_cell.angle_beta   90.00
_cell.angle_gamma   90.00
#
_symmetry.space_group_name_H-M   'P 1'
#
loop_
_entity.id
_entity.type
_entity.pdbx_description
1 polymer ?
#
loop_
_entity_poly.entity_id
_entity_poly.type
_entity_poly.pdbx_seq_one_letter_code
_entity_poly.pdbx_strand_id
1 'polypeptide(L)'
;MPHVLLGYPLESRIDARHAPGTPGGPSSVEERVGTLAKFVARLAKNGTLRKGYSLKAPADARIVQKCAHIAQGLGISLGYEFSLLENGAFSSDLEMDLCRLEIGRGGTDPFAENEATAAAFERLVAGRETEWLEAATFALHPKSKWRTGAEFAKRRGMIEYDARTARDAFGRVAACLRDLGART
;
A
#
# COMPACT_ATOMS: atom_id res chain seq x y z
N MET A 1 46.40 0.63 -26.03
CA MET A 1 45.88 1.22 -24.78
C MET A 1 44.82 0.28 -24.21
N PRO A 2 45.18 -0.67 -23.33
CA PRO A 2 44.24 -1.56 -22.68
C PRO A 2 43.71 -0.91 -21.38
N HIS A 3 42.39 -0.82 -21.24
CA HIS A 3 41.76 -0.50 -19.96
C HIS A 3 41.44 -1.77 -19.19
N VAL A 4 42.11 -1.89 -18.04
CA VAL A 4 41.91 -2.88 -16.98
C VAL A 4 40.53 -2.64 -16.34
N LEU A 5 39.63 -3.63 -16.39
CA LEU A 5 38.45 -3.69 -15.52
C LEU A 5 38.76 -4.66 -14.38
N LEU A 6 39.19 -4.07 -13.25
CA LEU A 6 39.26 -4.71 -11.95
C LEU A 6 37.84 -5.07 -11.49
N GLY A 7 37.64 -6.36 -11.24
CA GLY A 7 36.36 -6.91 -10.79
C GLY A 7 36.04 -6.61 -9.32
N TYR A 8 34.76 -6.80 -8.99
CA TYR A 8 34.33 -7.34 -7.70
C TYR A 8 33.17 -8.33 -7.94
N PRO A 9 33.16 -9.47 -7.22
CA PRO A 9 32.23 -10.57 -7.46
C PRO A 9 30.82 -10.30 -6.91
N LEU A 10 29.82 -10.79 -7.65
CA LEU A 10 28.42 -10.95 -7.25
C LEU A 10 28.27 -12.09 -6.23
N GLU A 11 28.81 -11.96 -5.02
CA GLU A 11 28.47 -12.84 -3.92
C GLU A 11 28.48 -12.07 -2.59
N SER A 12 27.29 -11.80 -2.05
CA SER A 12 26.95 -11.98 -0.63
C SER A 12 25.62 -11.30 -0.30
N ARG A 13 24.84 -11.99 0.54
CA ARG A 13 23.57 -11.59 1.18
C ARG A 13 22.29 -12.00 0.45
N ILE A 14 22.20 -13.29 0.13
CA ILE A 14 21.04 -14.07 0.57
C ILE A 14 21.31 -14.44 2.03
N ASP A 15 20.90 -13.56 2.94
CA ASP A 15 20.70 -13.87 4.35
C ASP A 15 19.62 -12.91 4.86
N ALA A 16 18.38 -13.20 4.45
CA ALA A 16 17.20 -12.80 5.22
C ALA A 16 16.74 -14.03 6.03
N ARG A 17 17.66 -14.62 6.80
CA ARG A 17 17.27 -15.40 7.96
C ARG A 17 16.70 -14.41 8.97
N HIS A 18 15.44 -14.63 9.34
CA HIS A 18 14.83 -14.29 10.62
C HIS A 18 15.65 -13.28 11.46
N ALA A 19 15.34 -12.00 11.31
CA ALA A 19 15.67 -11.04 12.35
C ALA A 19 14.69 -11.26 13.51
N PRO A 20 15.15 -11.50 14.74
CA PRO A 20 14.28 -11.57 15.91
C PRO A 20 13.95 -10.14 16.38
N GLY A 21 12.65 -9.85 16.49
CA GLY A 21 12.11 -8.82 17.38
C GLY A 21 12.03 -7.39 16.84
N THR A 22 10.90 -7.06 16.20
CA THR A 22 10.27 -5.75 16.34
C THR A 22 8.96 -5.97 17.11
N PRO A 23 8.71 -5.30 18.25
CA PRO A 23 7.44 -5.45 18.96
C PRO A 23 6.35 -4.71 18.18
N GLY A 24 5.26 -5.42 17.83
CA GLY A 24 4.04 -4.79 17.30
C GLY A 24 3.42 -5.45 16.06
N GLY A 25 4.07 -6.45 15.45
CA GLY A 25 3.41 -7.27 14.43
C GLY A 25 2.39 -8.23 15.07
N PRO A 26 1.23 -8.48 14.44
CA PRO A 26 0.25 -9.43 14.98
C PRO A 26 0.91 -10.79 15.21
N SER A 27 0.79 -11.28 16.45
CA SER A 27 1.50 -12.47 16.95
C SER A 27 0.93 -13.78 16.40
N SER A 28 -0.24 -13.73 15.77
CA SER A 28 -0.89 -14.87 15.10
C SER A 28 -1.63 -14.44 13.82
N VAL A 29 -1.94 -15.42 12.96
CA VAL A 29 -2.78 -15.20 11.76
C VAL A 29 -4.15 -14.65 12.15
N GLU A 30 -4.76 -15.16 13.23
CA GLU A 30 -6.06 -14.69 13.71
C GLU A 30 -6.02 -13.20 14.11
N GLU A 31 -4.96 -12.79 14.81
CA GLU A 31 -4.77 -11.41 15.22
C GLU A 31 -4.57 -10.48 14.01
N ARG A 32 -3.77 -10.92 13.03
CA ARG A 32 -3.54 -10.17 11.77
C ARG A 32 -4.82 -10.01 10.97
N VAL A 33 -5.59 -11.08 10.83
CA VAL A 33 -6.90 -11.08 10.18
C VAL A 33 -7.88 -10.19 10.97
N GLY A 34 -7.83 -10.18 12.30
CA GLY A 34 -8.61 -9.27 13.15
C GLY A 34 -8.27 -7.79 12.91
N THR A 35 -6.98 -7.45 12.83
CA THR A 35 -6.53 -6.09 12.46
C THR A 35 -6.98 -5.71 11.05
N LEU A 36 -6.88 -6.63 10.08
CA LEU A 36 -7.38 -6.43 8.73
C LEU A 36 -8.90 -6.21 8.70
N ALA A 37 -9.68 -6.95 9.48
CA ALA A 37 -11.12 -6.77 9.57
C ALA A 37 -11.48 -5.36 10.08
N LYS A 38 -10.75 -4.85 11.08
CA LYS A 38 -10.90 -3.47 11.57
C LYS A 38 -10.53 -2.44 10.50
N PHE A 39 -9.45 -2.68 9.76
CA PHE A 39 -9.06 -1.84 8.62
C PHE A 39 -10.15 -1.77 7.55
N VAL A 40 -10.65 -2.92 7.09
CA VAL A 40 -11.74 -3.02 6.10
C VAL A 40 -13.00 -2.31 6.59
N ALA A 41 -13.40 -2.52 7.86
CA ALA A 41 -14.56 -1.85 8.44
C ALA A 41 -14.41 -0.32 8.41
N ARG A 42 -13.20 0.19 8.59
CA ARG A 42 -12.90 1.62 8.50
C ARG A 42 -12.97 2.15 7.07
N LEU A 43 -12.49 1.39 6.08
CA LEU A 43 -12.67 1.73 4.65
C LEU A 43 -14.14 1.73 4.23
N ALA A 44 -14.96 0.87 4.81
CA ALA A 44 -16.40 0.91 4.58
C ALA A 44 -17.02 2.15 5.23
N LYS A 45 -16.66 2.45 6.48
CA LYS A 45 -17.19 3.59 7.25
C LYS A 45 -16.87 4.95 6.61
N ASN A 46 -15.68 5.11 6.05
CA ASN A 46 -15.25 6.38 5.42
C ASN A 46 -15.67 6.52 3.95
N GLY A 47 -16.40 5.55 3.39
CA GLY A 47 -16.89 5.59 2.01
C GLY A 47 -15.84 5.24 0.94
N THR A 48 -14.71 4.64 1.31
CA THR A 48 -13.73 4.12 0.35
C THR A 48 -14.25 2.86 -0.34
N LEU A 49 -14.94 1.99 0.41
CA LEU A 49 -15.66 0.85 -0.16
C LEU A 49 -17.08 1.26 -0.50
N ARG A 50 -17.55 0.86 -1.68
CA ARG A 50 -18.92 1.15 -2.15
C ARG A 50 -19.94 0.42 -1.28
N LYS A 51 -21.16 0.96 -1.19
CA LYS A 51 -22.26 0.29 -0.48
C LYS A 51 -22.54 -1.07 -1.13
N GLY A 52 -22.56 -2.13 -0.33
CA GLY A 52 -22.74 -3.50 -0.82
C GLY A 52 -21.48 -4.14 -1.40
N TYR A 53 -20.29 -3.62 -1.07
CA TYR A 53 -19.02 -4.26 -1.44
C TYR A 53 -18.97 -5.72 -1.01
N SER A 54 -18.26 -6.52 -1.78
CA SER A 54 -18.02 -7.93 -1.49
C SER A 54 -16.54 -8.22 -1.67
N LEU A 55 -15.87 -8.65 -0.61
CA LEU A 55 -14.45 -9.02 -0.69
C LEU A 55 -14.21 -10.32 -1.47
N LYS A 56 -15.28 -11.04 -1.86
CA LYS A 56 -15.22 -12.11 -2.85
C LYS A 56 -15.18 -11.59 -4.29
N ALA A 57 -15.57 -10.32 -4.50
CA ALA A 57 -15.45 -9.66 -5.79
C ALA A 57 -13.99 -9.16 -5.95
N PRO A 58 -13.28 -9.56 -7.02
CA PRO A 58 -11.88 -9.18 -7.21
C PRO A 58 -11.64 -7.66 -7.25
N ALA A 59 -12.63 -6.87 -7.68
CA ALA A 59 -12.53 -5.42 -7.74
C ALA A 59 -12.43 -4.79 -6.34
N ASP A 60 -13.26 -5.24 -5.39
CA ASP A 60 -13.28 -4.69 -4.03
C ASP A 60 -12.05 -5.15 -3.23
N ALA A 61 -11.63 -6.40 -3.39
CA ALA A 61 -10.38 -6.91 -2.81
C ALA A 61 -9.16 -6.10 -3.28
N ARG A 62 -9.11 -5.74 -4.57
CA ARG A 62 -8.06 -4.85 -5.11
C ARG A 62 -8.08 -3.46 -4.49
N ILE A 63 -9.24 -2.88 -4.19
CA ILE A 63 -9.29 -1.59 -3.49
C ILE A 63 -8.64 -1.72 -2.11
N VAL A 64 -8.94 -2.77 -1.36
CA VAL A 64 -8.35 -3.02 -0.05
C VAL A 64 -6.82 -3.19 -0.14
N GLN A 65 -6.33 -3.95 -1.13
CA GLN A 65 -4.89 -4.11 -1.40
C GLN A 65 -4.19 -2.76 -1.58
N LYS A 66 -4.82 -1.83 -2.29
CA LYS A 66 -4.20 -0.55 -2.65
C LYS A 66 -4.22 0.37 -1.45
N CYS A 67 -5.34 0.39 -0.73
CA CYS A 67 -5.50 1.14 0.50
C CYS A 67 -4.52 0.66 1.59
N ALA A 68 -4.32 -0.64 1.74
CA ALA A 68 -3.37 -1.20 2.69
C ALA A 68 -1.93 -0.77 2.39
N HIS A 69 -1.52 -0.81 1.12
CA HIS A 69 -0.22 -0.30 0.71
C HIS A 69 -0.08 1.21 0.93
N ILE A 70 -1.13 1.98 0.63
CA ILE A 70 -1.15 3.43 0.87
C ILE A 70 -1.00 3.73 2.36
N ALA A 71 -1.73 3.02 3.22
CA ALA A 71 -1.62 3.15 4.67
C ALA A 71 -0.18 2.88 5.14
N GLN A 72 0.45 1.81 4.65
CA GLN A 72 1.84 1.49 4.97
C GLN A 72 2.82 2.57 4.51
N GLY A 73 2.61 3.14 3.32
CA GLY A 73 3.41 4.28 2.83
C GLY A 73 3.27 5.55 3.67
N LEU A 74 2.17 5.69 4.42
CA LEU A 74 1.96 6.78 5.39
C LEU A 74 2.42 6.42 6.82
N GLY A 75 2.97 5.22 7.03
CA GLY A 75 3.47 4.75 8.32
C GLY A 75 2.50 3.88 9.12
N ILE A 76 1.34 3.52 8.58
CA ILE A 76 0.38 2.60 9.21
C ILE A 76 0.61 1.19 8.67
N SER A 77 1.32 0.35 9.41
CA SER A 77 1.63 -1.02 8.98
C SER A 77 0.54 -2.00 9.41
N LEU A 78 0.08 -2.82 8.48
CA LEU A 78 -0.76 -4.00 8.73
C LEU A 78 0.05 -5.30 8.80
N GLY A 79 1.38 -5.23 8.62
CA GLY A 79 2.26 -6.40 8.62
C GLY A 79 2.26 -7.21 7.33
N TYR A 80 1.87 -6.60 6.20
CA TYR A 80 1.90 -7.23 4.88
C TYR A 80 3.08 -6.74 4.04
N GLU A 81 3.66 -7.63 3.24
CA GLU A 81 4.62 -7.27 2.21
C GLU A 81 3.92 -7.11 0.86
N PHE A 82 4.34 -6.11 0.10
CA PHE A 82 3.72 -5.76 -1.19
C PHE A 82 4.73 -5.83 -2.33
N SER A 83 4.30 -6.46 -3.42
CA SER A 83 4.91 -6.34 -4.73
C SER A 83 4.16 -5.32 -5.57
N LEU A 84 4.88 -4.51 -6.33
CA LEU A 84 4.28 -3.53 -7.24
C LEU A 84 4.15 -4.13 -8.64
N LEU A 85 2.92 -4.48 -9.02
CA LEU A 85 2.60 -5.10 -10.31
C LEU A 85 2.16 -4.03 -11.32
N GLU A 86 1.61 -4.43 -12.46
CA GLU A 86 1.02 -3.47 -13.40
C GLU A 86 -0.20 -2.77 -12.75
N ASN A 87 -1.18 -3.46 -12.22
CA ASN A 87 -2.33 -2.80 -11.58
C ASN A 87 -2.07 -2.31 -10.13
N GLY A 88 -0.86 -1.84 -9.82
CA GLY A 88 -0.49 -1.30 -8.51
C GLY A 88 -0.02 -2.35 -7.52
N ALA A 89 -0.07 -2.00 -6.22
CA ALA A 89 0.42 -2.85 -5.16
C ALA A 89 -0.43 -4.12 -4.96
N PHE A 90 0.23 -5.24 -4.69
CA PHE A 90 -0.39 -6.54 -4.42
C PHE A 90 0.39 -7.31 -3.36
N SER A 91 -0.33 -7.91 -2.42
CA SER A 91 0.19 -8.82 -1.40
C SER A 91 -0.60 -10.13 -1.46
N SER A 92 0.11 -11.24 -1.65
CA SER A 92 -0.49 -12.58 -1.63
C SER A 92 -1.06 -12.92 -0.26
N ASP A 93 -0.35 -12.54 0.81
CA ASP A 93 -0.76 -12.83 2.18
C ASP A 93 -2.02 -12.05 2.55
N LEU A 94 -2.11 -10.79 2.13
CA LEU A 94 -3.33 -10.00 2.29
C LEU A 94 -4.49 -10.63 1.52
N GLU A 95 -4.26 -11.11 0.30
CA GLU A 95 -5.30 -11.75 -0.51
C GLU A 95 -5.87 -13.01 0.17
N MET A 96 -4.98 -13.83 0.73
CA MET A 96 -5.39 -15.01 1.50
C MET A 96 -6.15 -14.64 2.76
N ASP A 97 -5.71 -13.61 3.48
CA ASP A 97 -6.34 -13.18 4.72
C ASP A 97 -7.70 -12.50 4.50
N LEU A 98 -7.91 -11.83 3.37
CA LEU A 98 -9.22 -11.31 2.95
C LEU A 98 -10.25 -12.45 2.79
N CYS A 99 -9.80 -13.62 2.35
CA CYS A 99 -10.63 -14.82 2.24
C CYS A 99 -10.91 -15.52 3.58
N ARG A 100 -10.33 -15.02 4.69
CA ARG A 100 -10.38 -15.62 6.03
C ARG A 100 -10.98 -14.68 7.07
N LEU A 101 -11.62 -13.58 6.67
CA LEU A 101 -12.09 -12.57 7.61
C LEU A 101 -13.07 -13.12 8.66
N GLU A 102 -13.79 -14.20 8.35
CA GLU A 102 -14.70 -14.88 9.27
C GLU A 102 -14.01 -15.56 10.46
N ILE A 103 -12.72 -15.90 10.35
CA ILE A 103 -11.93 -16.46 11.46
C ILE A 103 -11.16 -15.39 12.24
N GLY A 104 -11.25 -14.12 11.83
CA GLY A 104 -10.59 -13.01 12.51
C GLY A 104 -11.07 -12.87 13.96
N ARG A 105 -10.14 -12.94 14.92
CA ARG A 105 -10.42 -12.75 16.34
C ARG A 105 -9.37 -11.81 16.93
N GLY A 106 -9.79 -10.92 17.81
CA GLY A 106 -8.91 -9.91 18.38
C GLY A 106 -8.42 -8.90 17.33
N GLY A 107 -7.11 -8.63 17.33
CA GLY A 107 -6.48 -7.62 16.47
C GLY A 107 -6.49 -6.21 17.08
N THR A 108 -5.62 -5.35 16.58
CA THR A 108 -5.49 -3.94 16.98
C THR A 108 -6.17 -3.02 15.96
N ASP A 109 -6.61 -1.84 16.38
CA ASP A 109 -6.98 -0.81 15.40
C ASP A 109 -5.66 -0.25 14.82
N PRO A 110 -5.38 -0.42 13.51
CA PRO A 110 -4.11 0.01 12.93
C PRO A 110 -3.91 1.53 12.96
N PHE A 111 -4.96 2.29 13.27
CA PHE A 111 -4.92 3.74 13.37
C PHE A 111 -4.87 4.27 14.81
N ALA A 112 -4.88 3.39 15.82
CA ALA A 112 -5.00 3.78 17.24
C ALA A 112 -3.86 4.69 17.73
N GLU A 113 -2.65 4.50 17.21
CA GLU A 113 -1.46 5.19 17.71
C GLU A 113 -1.24 6.57 17.08
N ASN A 114 -1.90 6.87 15.95
CA ASN A 114 -1.70 8.12 15.23
C ASN A 114 -2.95 8.59 14.48
N GLU A 115 -3.82 9.32 15.18
CA GLU A 115 -5.04 9.89 14.62
C GLU A 115 -4.77 10.87 13.47
N ALA A 116 -3.66 11.60 13.49
CA ALA A 116 -3.30 12.54 12.44
C ALA A 116 -3.01 11.80 11.11
N THR A 117 -2.27 10.69 11.18
CA THR A 117 -2.02 9.82 10.02
C THR A 117 -3.31 9.15 9.56
N ALA A 118 -4.18 8.74 10.48
CA ALA A 118 -5.49 8.20 10.14
C ALA A 118 -6.34 9.20 9.35
N ALA A 119 -6.45 10.43 9.82
CA ALA A 119 -7.20 11.48 9.14
C ALA A 119 -6.57 11.88 7.80
N ALA A 120 -5.24 11.84 7.69
CA ALA A 120 -4.54 12.08 6.42
C ALA A 120 -4.81 10.95 5.41
N PHE A 121 -4.72 9.70 5.85
CA PHE A 121 -5.07 8.52 5.06
C PHE A 121 -6.51 8.60 4.54
N GLU A 122 -7.48 8.82 5.44
CA GLU A 122 -8.90 8.86 5.08
C GLU A 122 -9.19 9.96 4.05
N ARG A 123 -8.64 11.18 4.24
CA ARG A 123 -8.78 12.27 3.26
C ARG A 123 -8.14 11.95 1.92
N LEU A 124 -7.08 11.15 1.91
CA LEU A 124 -6.38 10.78 0.69
C LEU A 124 -7.20 9.78 -0.14
N VAL A 125 -7.74 8.73 0.49
CA VAL A 125 -8.37 7.59 -0.21
C VAL A 125 -9.90 7.66 -0.34
N ALA A 126 -10.59 8.44 0.49
CA ALA A 126 -12.05 8.49 0.48
C ALA A 126 -12.60 8.95 -0.88
N GLY A 127 -13.59 8.22 -1.40
CA GLY A 127 -14.27 8.50 -2.66
C GLY A 127 -13.38 8.41 -3.91
N ARG A 128 -12.22 7.77 -3.83
CA ARG A 128 -11.31 7.60 -4.97
C ARG A 128 -11.66 6.35 -5.77
N GLU A 129 -11.62 6.50 -7.08
CA GLU A 129 -11.77 5.38 -8.01
C GLU A 129 -10.51 4.51 -8.02
N THR A 130 -10.68 3.24 -8.42
CA THR A 130 -9.60 2.24 -8.42
C THR A 130 -8.36 2.69 -9.19
N GLU A 131 -8.53 3.28 -10.37
CA GLU A 131 -7.39 3.77 -11.18
C GLU A 131 -6.56 4.83 -10.44
N TRP A 132 -7.23 5.71 -9.69
CA TRP A 132 -6.57 6.71 -8.88
C TRP A 132 -5.77 6.05 -7.74
N LEU A 133 -6.37 5.06 -7.06
CA LEU A 133 -5.70 4.31 -6.00
C LEU A 133 -4.50 3.54 -6.52
N GLU A 134 -4.60 2.93 -7.70
CA GLU A 134 -3.48 2.27 -8.37
C GLU A 134 -2.34 3.27 -8.64
N ALA A 135 -2.63 4.42 -9.25
CA ALA A 135 -1.63 5.46 -9.48
C ALA A 135 -0.99 5.95 -8.16
N ALA A 136 -1.78 6.08 -7.09
CA ALA A 136 -1.28 6.46 -5.77
C ALA A 136 -0.31 5.42 -5.18
N THR A 137 -0.50 4.11 -5.43
CA THR A 137 0.48 3.10 -4.99
C THR A 137 1.85 3.29 -5.66
N PHE A 138 1.90 3.70 -6.93
CA PHE A 138 3.17 4.02 -7.60
C PHE A 138 3.83 5.28 -7.05
N ALA A 139 3.03 6.29 -6.68
CA ALA A 139 3.54 7.54 -6.11
C ALA A 139 4.25 7.33 -4.77
N LEU A 140 3.84 6.31 -4.00
CA LEU A 140 4.44 5.97 -2.70
C LEU A 140 5.67 5.06 -2.80
N HIS A 141 5.90 4.42 -3.95
CA HIS A 141 6.96 3.42 -4.05
C HIS A 141 8.34 4.09 -4.18
N PRO A 142 9.28 3.90 -3.22
CA PRO A 142 10.55 4.63 -3.18
C PRO A 142 11.50 4.30 -4.34
N LYS A 143 11.34 3.10 -4.95
CA LYS A 143 12.08 2.68 -6.16
C LYS A 143 11.26 2.85 -7.44
N SER A 144 10.16 3.59 -7.38
CA SER A 144 9.44 3.99 -8.59
C SER A 144 10.44 4.68 -9.52
N LYS A 145 10.61 4.15 -10.73
CA LYS A 145 11.37 4.84 -11.80
C LYS A 145 10.72 6.15 -12.25
N TRP A 146 9.54 6.46 -11.72
CA TRP A 146 8.72 7.61 -12.06
C TRP A 146 8.83 8.65 -10.95
N ARG A 147 9.42 9.80 -11.28
CA ARG A 147 9.52 10.94 -10.36
C ARG A 147 8.26 11.79 -10.38
N THR A 148 7.47 11.69 -11.45
CA THR A 148 6.24 12.49 -11.63
C THR A 148 5.10 11.67 -12.24
N GLY A 149 3.85 12.10 -11.97
CA GLY A 149 2.67 11.51 -12.61
C GLY A 149 2.66 11.68 -14.14
N ALA A 150 3.34 12.69 -14.68
CA ALA A 150 3.46 12.88 -16.13
C ALA A 150 4.41 11.86 -16.80
N GLU A 151 5.48 11.46 -16.11
CA GLU A 151 6.35 10.37 -16.55
C GLU A 151 5.63 9.03 -16.46
N PHE A 152 4.87 8.83 -15.38
CA PHE A 152 4.05 7.63 -15.18
C PHE A 152 3.01 7.46 -16.30
N ALA A 153 2.26 8.52 -16.63
CA ALA A 153 1.20 8.47 -17.65
C ALA A 153 1.72 8.18 -19.07
N LYS A 154 2.98 8.55 -19.40
CA LYS A 154 3.55 8.40 -20.76
C LYS A 154 4.08 7.00 -21.09
N ARG A 155 4.26 6.11 -20.11
CA ARG A 155 5.13 4.93 -20.27
C ARG A 155 4.55 3.59 -19.79
N ARG A 156 3.24 3.52 -19.57
CA ARG A 156 2.56 2.24 -19.31
C ARG A 156 2.06 1.64 -20.62
N GLY A 157 2.34 0.35 -20.82
CA GLY A 157 1.94 -0.44 -22.00
C GLY A 157 0.42 -0.60 -22.14
N MET A 158 -0.14 -1.79 -21.88
CA MET A 158 -1.55 -2.12 -22.18
C MET A 158 -2.62 -1.40 -21.31
N ILE A 159 -2.22 -0.67 -20.25
CA ILE A 159 -3.15 0.07 -19.38
C ILE A 159 -2.83 1.56 -19.49
N GLU A 160 -3.62 2.29 -20.27
CA GLU A 160 -3.54 3.74 -20.37
C GLU A 160 -4.23 4.37 -19.16
N TYR A 161 -3.47 5.02 -18.28
CA TYR A 161 -4.05 5.88 -17.26
C TYR A 161 -4.30 7.26 -17.84
N ASP A 162 -5.46 7.82 -17.52
CA ASP A 162 -5.70 9.23 -17.78
C ASP A 162 -4.61 10.09 -17.11
N ALA A 163 -3.94 10.93 -17.90
CA ALA A 163 -2.81 11.72 -17.45
C ALA A 163 -3.19 12.71 -16.35
N ARG A 164 -4.46 13.14 -16.30
CA ARG A 164 -4.97 14.00 -15.23
C ARG A 164 -5.13 13.19 -13.93
N THR A 165 -5.69 11.98 -13.97
CA THR A 165 -5.76 11.07 -12.82
C THR A 165 -4.38 10.78 -12.23
N ALA A 166 -3.41 10.41 -13.07
CA ALA A 166 -2.04 10.12 -12.62
C ALA A 166 -1.38 11.35 -11.96
N ARG A 167 -1.52 12.53 -12.57
CA ARG A 167 -0.96 13.77 -12.01
C ARG A 167 -1.61 14.14 -10.68
N ASP A 168 -2.94 14.02 -10.58
CA ASP A 168 -3.67 14.30 -9.34
C ASP A 168 -3.24 13.34 -8.22
N ALA A 169 -3.15 12.03 -8.50
CA ALA A 169 -2.73 11.03 -7.51
C ALA A 169 -1.33 11.32 -6.97
N PHE A 170 -0.33 11.52 -7.85
CA PHE A 170 1.03 11.85 -7.44
C PHE A 170 1.09 13.17 -6.65
N GLY A 171 0.37 14.20 -7.10
CA GLY A 171 0.34 15.50 -6.43
C GLY A 171 -0.27 15.42 -5.03
N ARG A 172 -1.37 14.70 -4.86
CA ARG A 172 -2.05 14.53 -3.56
C ARG A 172 -1.24 13.68 -2.60
N VAL A 173 -0.60 12.61 -3.08
CA VAL A 173 0.31 11.80 -2.26
C VAL A 173 1.49 12.64 -1.77
N ALA A 174 2.15 13.39 -2.67
CA ALA A 174 3.28 14.24 -2.29
C ALA A 174 2.87 15.36 -1.30
N ALA A 175 1.69 15.97 -1.49
CA ALA A 175 1.15 16.94 -0.54
C ALA A 175 0.89 16.30 0.84
N CYS A 176 0.25 15.12 0.86
CA CYS A 176 -0.03 14.39 2.10
C CYS A 176 1.24 14.05 2.88
N LEU A 177 2.28 13.55 2.20
CA LEU A 177 3.57 13.23 2.83
C LEU A 177 4.27 14.47 3.39
N ARG A 178 4.23 15.60 2.68
CA ARG A 178 4.79 16.87 3.18
C ARG A 178 4.05 17.36 4.42
N ASP A 179 2.72 17.31 4.41
CA ASP A 179 1.90 17.75 5.54
C ASP A 179 2.13 16.89 6.79
N LEU A 180 2.36 15.59 6.61
CA LEU A 180 2.71 14.68 7.71
C LEU A 180 4.14 14.92 8.22
N GLY A 181 5.12 15.07 7.33
CA GLY A 181 6.51 15.36 7.70
C GLY A 181 6.73 16.74 8.32
N ALA A 182 5.84 17.71 8.06
CA ALA A 182 5.86 19.01 8.72
C ALA A 182 5.28 19.01 10.15
N ARG A 183 4.62 17.91 10.55
CA ARG A 183 3.97 17.75 11.87
C ARG A 183 4.77 16.87 12.84
N THR A 184 5.81 16.21 12.35
CA THR A 184 6.78 15.39 13.11
C THR A 184 8.03 16.18 13.42
#